data_AF-A0A8S3HP74-F1
#
_entry.id   AF-A0A8S3HP74-F1
#
_cell.length_a   1.000
_cell.length_b   1.000
_cell.length_c   1.000
_cell.angle_alpha   90.00
_cell.angle_beta   90.00
_cell.angle_gamma   90.00
#
_symmetry.space_group_name_H-M   'P 1'
#
loop_
_entity.id
_entity.type
_entity.pdbx_description
1 polymer ?
#
loop_
_entity_poly.entity_id
_entity_poly.type
_entity_poly.pdbx_seq_one_letter_code
_entity_poly.pdbx_strand_id
1 'polypeptide(L)'
;GAFVYGRNTGIIYNNQMDDFSQPGLSNYYGYAPSPANFIQPFKRPMSSMSPIIVTDSNGEVIFIAGGSGGSRIISSVAQVAIYNLWLGKSIRDAVDMPRLHQQLIPMEIELEKRFPVNVVHGLLARGHTISSFRGGCVVQAIERRHADELWAVSDARKGGAPDGLGYKHMTKSFQNWFRRTFQRSKEQKILEEEVKKARLLSPK
;
A
#
# COMPACT_ATOMS: atom_id res chain seq x y z
N GLY A 1 -13.42 6.53 7.00
CA GLY A 1 -13.87 7.08 8.30
C GLY A 1 -15.26 7.63 8.13
N ALA A 2 -16.00 7.86 9.20
CA ALA A 2 -17.38 8.37 9.12
C ALA A 2 -17.47 9.87 8.79
N PHE A 3 -16.34 10.58 8.69
CA PHE A 3 -16.28 12.05 8.59
C PHE A 3 -16.98 12.76 9.78
N VAL A 4 -17.15 12.04 10.89
CA VAL A 4 -17.66 12.55 12.16
C VAL A 4 -16.54 12.45 13.20
N TYR A 5 -16.38 13.49 14.01
CA TYR A 5 -15.43 13.51 15.11
C TYR A 5 -16.07 14.03 16.40
N GLY A 6 -15.61 13.54 17.54
CA GLY A 6 -16.05 14.02 18.84
C GLY A 6 -15.51 15.43 19.09
N ARG A 7 -16.39 16.42 19.28
CA ARG A 7 -16.00 17.84 19.43
C ARG A 7 -15.04 18.08 20.60
N ASN A 8 -15.21 17.35 21.70
CA ASN A 8 -14.40 17.53 22.91
C ASN A 8 -13.13 16.66 22.89
N THR A 9 -13.17 15.52 22.20
CA THR A 9 -12.11 14.50 22.23
C THR A 9 -11.18 14.56 21.01
N GLY A 10 -11.62 15.15 19.90
CA GLY A 10 -10.91 15.13 18.62
C GLY A 10 -10.90 13.77 17.89
N ILE A 11 -11.37 12.70 18.54
CA ILE A 11 -11.44 11.35 17.96
C ILE A 11 -12.34 11.34 16.72
N ILE A 12 -11.80 10.89 15.60
CA ILE A 12 -12.54 10.63 14.36
C ILE A 12 -13.13 9.23 14.43
N TYR A 13 -14.44 9.12 14.23
CA TYR A 13 -15.14 7.83 14.30
C TYR A 13 -14.99 7.02 13.01
N ASN A 14 -14.90 5.70 13.17
CA ASN A 14 -14.87 4.77 12.04
C ASN A 14 -16.25 4.67 11.36
N ASN A 15 -16.25 4.14 10.15
CA ASN A 15 -17.45 3.75 9.42
C ASN A 15 -17.44 2.24 9.15
N GLN A 16 -16.96 1.43 10.11
CA GLN A 16 -16.71 -0.01 9.90
C GLN A 16 -17.97 -0.82 9.65
N MET A 17 -19.15 -0.24 9.93
CA MET A 17 -20.44 -0.85 9.57
C MET A 17 -20.59 -1.07 8.05
N ASP A 18 -19.85 -0.34 7.21
CA ASP A 18 -19.80 -0.53 5.75
C ASP A 18 -19.16 -1.86 5.33
N ASP A 19 -18.36 -2.49 6.19
CA ASP A 19 -17.72 -3.78 5.90
C ASP A 19 -18.69 -4.96 6.07
N PHE A 20 -19.85 -4.78 6.69
CA PHE A 20 -20.91 -5.80 6.69
C PHE A 20 -21.57 -5.89 5.31
N SER A 21 -21.99 -7.10 4.95
CA SER A 21 -22.85 -7.31 3.79
C SER A 21 -24.28 -6.86 4.08
N GLN A 22 -24.94 -6.35 3.05
CA GLN A 22 -26.37 -6.02 3.05
C GLN A 22 -27.07 -6.84 1.95
N PRO A 23 -28.27 -7.40 2.19
CA PRO A 23 -28.99 -8.13 1.15
C PRO A 23 -29.16 -7.29 -0.12
N GLY A 24 -28.71 -7.82 -1.26
CA GLY A 24 -28.87 -7.18 -2.58
C GLY A 24 -27.93 -6.01 -2.88
N LEU A 25 -26.98 -5.67 -2.01
CA LEU A 25 -26.04 -4.56 -2.21
C LEU A 25 -24.59 -5.03 -2.06
N SER A 26 -23.73 -4.63 -3.00
CA SER A 26 -22.29 -4.76 -2.85
C SER A 26 -21.75 -3.62 -1.98
N ASN A 27 -20.72 -3.90 -1.18
CA ASN A 27 -20.10 -2.86 -0.36
C ASN A 27 -19.20 -1.92 -1.20
N TYR A 28 -18.60 -0.91 -0.55
CA TYR A 28 -17.74 0.08 -1.21
C TYR A 28 -16.59 -0.53 -2.03
N TYR A 29 -16.09 -1.70 -1.62
CA TYR A 29 -14.99 -2.40 -2.31
C TYR A 29 -15.46 -3.45 -3.33
N GLY A 30 -16.76 -3.52 -3.59
CA GLY A 30 -17.34 -4.40 -4.60
C GLY A 30 -17.49 -5.86 -4.16
N TYR A 31 -17.37 -6.18 -2.87
CA TYR A 31 -17.68 -7.53 -2.39
C TYR A 31 -19.17 -7.82 -2.56
N ALA A 32 -19.47 -8.99 -3.12
CA ALA A 32 -20.83 -9.49 -3.24
C ALA A 32 -21.45 -9.74 -1.84
N PRO A 33 -22.79 -9.61 -1.71
CA PRO A 33 -23.46 -9.81 -0.43
C PRO A 33 -23.33 -11.26 0.04
N SER A 34 -22.92 -11.43 1.30
CA SER A 34 -22.79 -12.74 1.94
C SER A 34 -23.62 -12.79 3.23
N PRO A 35 -24.57 -13.74 3.37
CA PRO A 35 -25.34 -13.90 4.60
C PRO A 35 -24.48 -14.11 5.84
N ALA A 36 -23.34 -14.78 5.70
CA ALA A 36 -22.38 -14.99 6.79
C ALA A 36 -21.82 -13.66 7.34
N ASN A 37 -21.84 -12.59 6.54
CA ASN A 37 -21.38 -11.26 6.92
C ASN A 37 -22.54 -10.24 7.02
N PHE A 38 -23.78 -10.67 7.23
CA PHE A 38 -24.87 -9.74 7.54
C PHE A 38 -24.75 -9.16 8.94
N ILE A 39 -25.28 -7.94 9.08
CA ILE A 39 -25.31 -7.14 10.31
C ILE A 39 -26.10 -7.88 11.40
N GLN A 40 -25.49 -8.02 12.56
CA GLN A 40 -26.12 -8.49 13.78
C GLN A 40 -25.54 -7.74 15.00
N PRO A 41 -26.32 -7.53 16.07
CA PRO A 41 -25.80 -6.94 17.30
C PRO A 41 -24.55 -7.67 17.81
N PHE A 42 -23.53 -6.92 18.24
CA PHE A 42 -22.25 -7.42 18.77
C PHE A 42 -21.38 -8.25 17.81
N LYS A 43 -21.84 -8.48 16.57
CA LYS A 43 -21.03 -9.15 15.55
C LYS A 43 -19.90 -8.23 15.07
N ARG A 44 -18.81 -8.84 14.62
CA ARG A 44 -17.70 -8.12 13.95
C ARG A 44 -17.84 -8.26 12.44
N PRO A 45 -17.69 -7.17 11.67
CA PRO A 45 -17.69 -7.25 10.22
C PRO A 45 -16.44 -8.00 9.72
N MET A 46 -16.58 -8.67 8.58
CA MET A 46 -15.45 -9.26 7.87
C MET A 46 -14.45 -8.17 7.45
N SER A 47 -13.15 -8.47 7.52
CA SER A 47 -12.10 -7.53 7.14
C SER A 47 -11.12 -8.19 6.16
N SER A 48 -10.67 -7.41 5.18
CA SER A 48 -9.57 -7.79 4.29
C SER A 48 -8.19 -7.61 4.94
N MET A 49 -8.10 -7.12 6.18
CA MET A 49 -6.81 -6.96 6.86
C MET A 49 -6.07 -8.29 6.94
N SER A 50 -4.81 -8.28 6.51
CA SER A 50 -3.94 -9.46 6.51
C SER A 50 -2.55 -9.11 7.04
N PRO A 51 -2.41 -8.74 8.33
CA PRO A 51 -1.09 -8.65 8.93
C PRO A 51 -0.50 -10.06 9.03
N ILE A 52 0.71 -10.25 8.53
CA ILE A 52 1.41 -11.53 8.54
C ILE A 52 2.78 -11.40 9.19
N ILE A 53 3.14 -12.43 9.96
CA ILE A 53 4.46 -12.66 10.53
C ILE A 53 4.85 -14.07 10.10
N VAL A 54 6.00 -14.21 9.47
CA VAL A 54 6.54 -15.48 9.00
C VAL A 54 7.77 -15.80 9.81
N THR A 55 7.82 -17.02 10.33
CA THR A 55 8.95 -17.56 11.08
C THR A 55 9.63 -18.68 10.29
N ASP A 56 10.93 -18.86 10.52
CA ASP A 56 11.64 -20.06 10.07
C ASP A 56 11.26 -21.29 10.93
N SER A 57 11.87 -22.43 10.65
CA SER A 57 11.66 -23.67 11.40
C SER A 57 12.12 -23.61 12.85
N ASN A 58 12.95 -22.64 13.22
CA ASN A 58 13.47 -22.44 14.57
C ASN A 58 12.61 -21.46 15.37
N GLY A 59 11.58 -20.87 14.75
CA GLY A 59 10.71 -19.87 15.37
C GLY A 59 11.21 -18.43 15.24
N GLU A 60 12.30 -18.20 14.51
CA GLU A 60 12.84 -16.86 14.29
C GLU A 60 12.04 -16.11 13.23
N VAL A 61 11.67 -14.85 13.52
CA VAL A 61 10.91 -14.02 12.56
C VAL A 61 11.81 -13.64 11.39
N ILE A 62 11.41 -14.06 10.19
CA ILE A 62 12.14 -13.80 8.94
C ILE A 62 11.47 -12.72 8.09
N PHE A 63 10.15 -12.54 8.22
CA PHE A 63 9.40 -11.59 7.40
C PHE A 63 8.14 -11.11 8.12
N ILE A 64 7.85 -9.82 8.02
CA ILE A 64 6.63 -9.19 8.51
C ILE A 64 6.07 -8.35 7.38
N ALA A 65 4.77 -8.45 7.13
CA ALA A 65 4.10 -7.52 6.23
C ALA A 65 2.66 -7.24 6.67
N GLY A 66 2.17 -6.08 6.30
CA GLY A 66 0.77 -5.71 6.44
C GLY A 66 0.42 -4.64 5.41
N GLY A 67 -0.87 -4.50 5.12
CA GLY A 67 -1.33 -3.58 4.08
C GLY A 67 -2.58 -2.79 4.43
N SER A 68 -2.78 -1.71 3.68
CA SER A 68 -4.02 -0.93 3.64
C SER A 68 -4.48 -0.78 2.19
N GLY A 69 -5.79 -0.72 1.93
CA GLY A 69 -6.33 -0.64 0.56
C GLY A 69 -7.57 -1.48 0.29
N GLY A 70 -8.41 -1.73 1.30
CA GLY A 70 -9.67 -2.46 1.15
C GLY A 70 -9.47 -3.89 0.67
N SER A 71 -10.29 -4.31 -0.30
CA SER A 71 -10.24 -5.68 -0.84
C SER A 71 -8.89 -6.08 -1.46
N ARG A 72 -8.06 -5.10 -1.84
CA ARG A 72 -6.73 -5.33 -2.40
C ARG A 72 -5.66 -5.71 -1.36
N ILE A 73 -5.96 -5.61 -0.05
CA ILE A 73 -4.98 -5.91 1.01
C ILE A 73 -4.50 -7.36 0.89
N ILE A 74 -5.41 -8.32 0.77
CA ILE A 74 -5.11 -9.76 0.76
C ILE A 74 -4.14 -10.07 -0.39
N SER A 75 -4.49 -9.71 -1.63
CA SER A 75 -3.66 -10.02 -2.80
C SER A 75 -2.33 -9.27 -2.79
N SER A 76 -2.30 -8.04 -2.25
CA SER A 76 -1.06 -7.24 -2.19
C SER A 76 -0.07 -7.79 -1.19
N VAL A 77 -0.54 -8.12 0.03
CA VAL A 77 0.33 -8.73 1.05
C VAL A 77 0.84 -10.09 0.58
N ALA A 78 -0.04 -10.90 -0.04
CA ALA A 78 0.34 -12.18 -0.63
C ALA A 78 1.42 -12.01 -1.72
N GLN A 79 1.27 -11.06 -2.64
CA GLN A 79 2.26 -10.81 -3.69
C GLN A 79 3.62 -10.36 -3.12
N VAL A 80 3.63 -9.43 -2.14
CA VAL A 80 4.90 -8.99 -1.52
C VAL A 80 5.60 -10.17 -0.84
N ALA A 81 4.86 -11.02 -0.13
CA ALA A 81 5.40 -12.24 0.46
C ALA A 81 5.93 -13.21 -0.61
N ILE A 82 5.19 -13.45 -1.69
CA ILE A 82 5.64 -14.32 -2.81
C ILE A 82 6.91 -13.77 -3.46
N TYR A 83 6.97 -12.46 -3.74
CA TYR A 83 8.13 -11.85 -4.37
C TYR A 83 9.39 -12.00 -3.50
N ASN A 84 9.27 -11.75 -2.20
CA ASN A 84 10.41 -11.84 -1.29
C ASN A 84 10.78 -13.29 -0.96
N LEU A 85 9.85 -14.07 -0.40
CA LEU A 85 10.13 -15.40 0.13
C LEU A 85 10.32 -16.47 -0.95
N TRP A 86 9.55 -16.39 -2.04
CA TRP A 86 9.54 -17.45 -3.06
C TRP A 86 10.39 -17.11 -4.29
N LEU A 87 10.37 -15.84 -4.71
CA LEU A 87 11.09 -15.36 -5.88
C LEU A 87 12.40 -14.66 -5.53
N GLY A 88 12.78 -14.64 -4.25
CA GLY A 88 14.08 -14.17 -3.76
C GLY A 88 14.35 -12.68 -4.03
N LYS A 89 13.33 -11.86 -4.23
CA LYS A 89 13.48 -10.41 -4.42
C LYS A 89 13.84 -9.75 -3.10
N SER A 90 14.66 -8.69 -3.15
CA SER A 90 14.88 -7.86 -1.97
C SER A 90 13.53 -7.31 -1.48
N ILE A 91 13.39 -7.06 -0.18
CA ILE A 91 12.14 -6.50 0.36
C ILE A 91 11.74 -5.16 -0.30
N ARG A 92 12.74 -4.36 -0.73
CA ARG A 92 12.49 -3.12 -1.48
C ARG A 92 11.88 -3.41 -2.83
N ASP A 93 12.47 -4.32 -3.60
CA ASP A 93 11.94 -4.71 -4.91
C ASP A 93 10.55 -5.35 -4.76
N ALA A 94 10.35 -6.21 -3.77
CA ALA A 94 9.08 -6.89 -3.51
C ALA A 94 7.93 -5.89 -3.25
N VAL A 95 8.17 -4.84 -2.46
CA VAL A 95 7.17 -3.77 -2.19
C VAL A 95 6.95 -2.86 -3.41
N ASP A 96 8.00 -2.61 -4.20
CA ASP A 96 7.94 -1.70 -5.35
C ASP A 96 7.37 -2.35 -6.61
N MET A 97 7.41 -3.68 -6.71
CA MET A 97 6.86 -4.42 -7.86
C MET A 97 5.40 -4.03 -8.12
N PRO A 98 5.01 -3.89 -9.40
CA PRO A 98 3.64 -3.58 -9.77
C PRO A 98 2.74 -4.76 -9.42
N ARG A 99 1.56 -4.48 -8.87
CA ARG A 99 0.63 -5.49 -8.36
C ARG A 99 -0.53 -5.77 -9.29
N LEU A 100 -1.03 -6.99 -9.20
CA LEU A 100 -2.31 -7.41 -9.76
C LEU A 100 -3.35 -7.62 -8.65
N HIS A 101 -4.63 -7.47 -8.98
CA HIS A 101 -5.73 -7.82 -8.08
C HIS A 101 -6.87 -8.46 -8.87
N GLN A 102 -7.43 -9.52 -8.28
CA GLN A 102 -8.63 -10.18 -8.74
C GLN A 102 -9.35 -10.70 -7.50
N GLN A 103 -10.63 -10.39 -7.37
CA GLN A 103 -11.47 -10.75 -6.23
C GLN A 103 -12.70 -11.57 -6.65
N LEU A 104 -12.64 -12.21 -7.82
CA LEU A 104 -13.69 -12.99 -8.49
C LEU A 104 -14.85 -12.12 -8.99
N ILE A 105 -15.40 -11.24 -8.17
CA ILE A 105 -16.50 -10.35 -8.53
C ILE A 105 -16.04 -8.90 -8.29
N PRO A 106 -15.98 -8.04 -9.32
CA PRO A 106 -16.23 -8.31 -10.75
C PRO A 106 -15.17 -9.23 -11.39
N MET A 107 -15.52 -9.91 -12.49
CA MET A 107 -14.64 -10.84 -13.24
C MET A 107 -13.59 -10.12 -14.10
N GLU A 108 -12.76 -9.29 -13.48
CA GLU A 108 -11.70 -8.51 -14.15
C GLU A 108 -10.42 -8.46 -13.31
N ILE A 109 -9.27 -8.46 -13.99
CA ILE A 109 -7.97 -8.31 -13.34
C ILE A 109 -7.58 -6.84 -13.36
N GLU A 110 -7.41 -6.26 -12.18
CA GLU A 110 -6.87 -4.92 -12.02
C GLU A 110 -5.35 -4.99 -11.99
N LEU A 111 -4.68 -4.20 -12.83
CA LEU A 111 -3.21 -4.14 -12.91
C LEU A 111 -2.68 -2.74 -12.64
N GLU A 112 -1.72 -2.60 -11.73
CA GLU A 112 -0.99 -1.35 -11.54
C GLU A 112 -0.24 -0.91 -12.81
N LYS A 113 0.09 0.39 -12.87
CA LYS A 113 0.91 0.93 -13.95
C LYS A 113 2.27 0.22 -14.00
N ARG A 114 2.83 0.10 -15.21
CA ARG A 114 4.15 -0.52 -15.48
C ARG A 114 4.21 -2.03 -15.19
N PHE A 115 3.06 -2.71 -15.16
CA PHE A 115 3.02 -4.17 -15.10
C PHE A 115 3.71 -4.80 -16.33
N PRO A 116 4.45 -5.91 -16.19
CA PRO A 116 5.21 -6.48 -17.31
C PRO A 116 4.33 -6.87 -18.50
N VAL A 117 4.67 -6.36 -19.70
CA VAL A 117 3.87 -6.51 -20.93
C VAL A 117 3.70 -7.97 -21.35
N ASN A 118 4.73 -8.80 -21.16
CA ASN A 118 4.66 -10.22 -21.45
C ASN A 118 3.61 -10.94 -20.58
N VAL A 119 3.47 -10.54 -19.31
CA VAL A 119 2.46 -11.11 -18.42
C VAL A 119 1.06 -10.62 -18.83
N VAL A 120 0.92 -9.34 -19.18
CA VAL A 120 -0.33 -8.78 -19.72
C VAL A 120 -0.81 -9.55 -20.94
N HIS A 121 0.06 -9.78 -21.93
CA HIS A 121 -0.29 -10.57 -23.12
C HIS A 121 -0.66 -12.01 -22.76
N GLY A 122 0.08 -12.63 -21.83
CA GLY A 122 -0.21 -13.98 -21.35
C GLY A 122 -1.58 -14.10 -20.66
N LEU A 123 -2.03 -13.06 -19.96
CA LEU A 123 -3.35 -12.99 -19.35
C LEU A 123 -4.45 -12.83 -20.41
N LEU A 124 -4.28 -11.90 -21.35
CA LEU A 124 -5.23 -11.67 -22.44
C LEU A 124 -5.40 -12.92 -23.32
N ALA A 125 -4.31 -13.60 -23.66
CA ALA A 125 -4.34 -14.83 -24.45
C ALA A 125 -5.08 -15.98 -23.75
N ARG A 126 -5.23 -15.92 -22.42
CA ARG A 126 -5.99 -16.89 -21.61
C ARG A 126 -7.44 -16.44 -21.37
N GLY A 127 -7.88 -15.35 -21.98
CA GLY A 127 -9.25 -14.85 -21.89
C GLY A 127 -9.54 -14.00 -20.65
N HIS A 128 -8.52 -13.54 -19.93
CA HIS A 128 -8.74 -12.61 -18.81
C HIS A 128 -9.07 -11.20 -19.32
N THR A 129 -10.10 -10.60 -18.74
CA THR A 129 -10.40 -9.17 -18.90
C THR A 129 -9.50 -8.37 -17.97
N ILE A 130 -8.87 -7.31 -18.48
CA ILE A 130 -8.00 -6.41 -17.70
C ILE A 130 -8.71 -5.07 -17.55
N SER A 131 -8.73 -4.54 -16.34
CA SER A 131 -9.25 -3.21 -16.04
C SER A 131 -8.16 -2.30 -15.46
N SER A 132 -8.40 -1.00 -15.54
CA SER A 132 -7.52 0.01 -14.94
C SER A 132 -7.56 -0.12 -13.42
N PHE A 133 -6.40 -0.13 -12.77
CA PHE A 133 -6.30 -0.20 -11.31
C PHE A 133 -7.07 0.94 -10.61
N ARG A 134 -8.07 0.57 -9.79
CA ARG A 134 -8.83 1.52 -8.98
C ARG A 134 -8.41 1.38 -7.53
N GLY A 135 -7.79 2.42 -6.99
CA GLY A 135 -7.38 2.47 -5.58
C GLY A 135 -6.05 1.74 -5.31
N GLY A 136 -5.11 2.47 -4.70
CA GLY A 136 -3.80 1.95 -4.30
C GLY A 136 -3.90 1.05 -3.07
N CYS A 137 -3.22 -0.10 -3.10
CA CYS A 137 -2.85 -0.78 -1.86
C CYS A 137 -1.44 -0.32 -1.44
N VAL A 138 -1.20 -0.27 -0.13
CA VAL A 138 0.04 0.20 0.47
C VAL A 138 0.51 -0.89 1.41
N VAL A 139 1.73 -1.42 1.20
CA VAL A 139 2.30 -2.49 2.03
C VAL A 139 3.51 -1.98 2.79
N GLN A 140 3.51 -2.17 4.11
CA GLN A 140 4.69 -1.96 4.94
C GLN A 140 5.27 -3.34 5.26
N ALA A 141 6.58 -3.49 5.13
CA ALA A 141 7.20 -4.80 5.34
C ALA A 141 8.60 -4.69 5.95
N ILE A 142 8.97 -5.75 6.67
CA ILE A 142 10.29 -5.93 7.29
C ILE A 142 10.78 -7.34 6.95
N GLU A 143 12.01 -7.44 6.46
CA GLU A 143 12.71 -8.69 6.18
C GLU A 143 13.91 -8.81 7.11
N ARG A 144 14.14 -10.00 7.67
CA ARG A 144 15.41 -10.34 8.32
C ARG A 144 16.24 -11.15 7.33
N ARG A 145 17.37 -10.60 6.88
CA ARG A 145 18.30 -11.32 5.97
C ARG A 145 19.29 -12.20 6.74
N HIS A 146 19.81 -11.66 7.83
CA HIS A 146 20.75 -12.34 8.73
C HIS A 146 20.36 -12.00 10.18
N ALA A 147 20.91 -12.74 11.16
CA ALA A 147 20.53 -12.65 12.56
C ALA A 147 20.38 -11.20 13.08
N ASP A 148 21.31 -10.32 12.70
CA ASP A 148 21.36 -8.92 13.14
C ASP A 148 20.98 -7.88 12.07
N GLU A 149 20.50 -8.32 10.90
CA GLU A 149 20.25 -7.44 9.76
C GLU A 149 18.77 -7.41 9.38
N LEU A 150 18.12 -6.30 9.72
CA LEU A 150 16.72 -6.02 9.41
C LEU A 150 16.61 -4.97 8.31
N TRP A 151 15.82 -5.28 7.29
CA TRP A 151 15.48 -4.38 6.20
C TRP A 151 13.99 -4.03 6.29
N ALA A 152 13.71 -2.78 6.62
CA ALA A 152 12.35 -2.25 6.66
C ALA A 152 12.09 -1.41 5.41
N VAL A 153 10.89 -1.53 4.84
CA VAL A 153 10.47 -0.78 3.66
C VAL A 153 9.07 -0.24 3.83
N SER A 154 8.94 1.06 3.57
CA SER A 154 7.65 1.71 3.37
C SER A 154 7.34 1.85 1.89
N ASP A 155 6.11 1.47 1.53
CA ASP A 155 5.59 1.64 0.18
C ASP A 155 5.61 3.12 -0.25
N ALA A 156 6.30 3.38 -1.36
CA ALA A 156 6.37 4.72 -1.93
C ALA A 156 5.00 5.26 -2.37
N ARG A 157 4.01 4.39 -2.62
CA ARG A 157 2.65 4.78 -3.03
C ARG A 157 1.92 5.66 -2.00
N LYS A 158 2.33 5.63 -0.72
CA LYS A 158 1.78 6.49 0.34
C LYS A 158 2.80 7.46 0.96
N GLY A 159 4.07 7.40 0.54
CA GLY A 159 5.11 8.31 1.02
C GLY A 159 5.55 8.10 2.48
N GLY A 160 5.34 6.91 3.05
CA GLY A 160 5.88 6.57 4.36
C GLY A 160 7.41 6.34 4.33
N ALA A 161 8.03 6.32 5.50
CA ALA A 161 9.43 5.94 5.65
C ALA A 161 9.61 5.05 6.89
N PRO A 162 10.44 3.99 6.80
CA PRO A 162 10.84 3.22 7.97
C PRO A 162 11.97 3.96 8.72
N ASP A 163 12.15 3.63 10.00
CA ASP A 163 13.26 4.10 10.82
C ASP A 163 13.71 3.01 11.81
N GLY A 164 14.95 3.08 12.32
CA GLY A 164 15.46 2.11 13.28
C GLY A 164 16.95 2.24 13.62
N LEU A 165 17.34 1.74 14.80
CA LEU A 165 18.70 1.80 15.36
C LEU A 165 19.76 0.99 14.57
N GLY A 166 19.33 0.14 13.63
CA GLY A 166 20.19 -0.70 12.78
C GLY A 166 20.63 -0.08 11.45
N TYR A 167 20.29 1.19 11.17
CA TYR A 167 20.63 1.90 9.93
C TYR A 167 22.14 2.27 9.84
N LYS A 168 23.05 1.31 10.07
CA LYS A 168 24.51 1.53 10.05
C LYS A 168 25.11 1.67 8.65
N HIS A 169 24.34 1.52 7.58
CA HIS A 169 24.82 1.68 6.21
C HIS A 169 23.99 2.65 5.37
N MET A 170 23.66 3.83 5.92
CA MET A 170 23.36 4.97 5.06
C MET A 170 24.68 5.43 4.41
N THR A 171 24.95 4.95 3.19
CA THR A 171 26.13 5.40 2.44
C THR A 171 26.13 6.93 2.38
N LYS A 172 27.31 7.56 2.51
CA LYS A 172 27.46 9.03 2.42
C LYS A 172 26.79 9.61 1.15
N SER A 173 26.66 8.82 0.08
CA SER A 173 25.89 9.16 -1.12
C SER A 173 24.41 9.40 -0.87
N PHE A 174 23.73 8.58 -0.07
CA PHE A 174 22.31 8.78 0.23
C PHE A 174 22.09 9.96 1.19
N GLN A 175 22.97 10.15 2.19
CA GLN A 175 22.96 11.34 3.03
C GLN A 175 23.12 12.63 2.21
N ASN A 176 24.05 12.61 1.25
CA ASN A 176 24.29 13.74 0.36
C ASN A 176 23.15 13.93 -0.64
N TRP A 177 22.55 12.86 -1.17
CA TRP A 177 21.37 12.95 -2.03
C TRP A 177 20.16 13.48 -1.26
N PHE A 178 19.88 12.98 -0.06
CA PHE A 178 18.77 13.44 0.78
C PHE A 178 18.90 14.92 1.13
N ARG A 179 20.10 15.37 1.53
CA ARG A 179 20.40 16.80 1.73
C ARG A 179 20.16 17.60 0.45
N ARG A 180 20.70 17.17 -0.69
CA ARG A 180 20.54 17.88 -1.99
C ARG A 180 19.09 17.96 -2.45
N THR A 181 18.30 16.92 -2.26
CA THR A 181 16.88 16.88 -2.67
C THR A 181 16.01 17.77 -1.78
N PHE A 182 16.28 17.81 -0.48
CA PHE A 182 15.60 18.72 0.45
C PHE A 182 16.00 20.19 0.24
N GLN A 183 17.26 20.44 -0.11
CA GLN A 183 17.76 21.78 -0.43
C GLN A 183 17.16 22.29 -1.75
N ARG A 184 17.08 21.43 -2.78
CA ARG A 184 16.34 21.70 -4.02
C ARG A 184 14.86 21.98 -3.78
N SER A 185 14.20 21.23 -2.89
CA SER A 185 12.80 21.47 -2.53
C SER A 185 12.57 22.84 -1.89
N LYS A 186 13.51 23.31 -1.07
CA LYS A 186 13.46 24.67 -0.48
C LYS A 186 13.72 25.74 -1.55
N GLU A 187 14.73 25.56 -2.39
CA GLU A 187 15.05 26.50 -3.48
C GLU A 187 13.92 26.59 -4.51
N GLN A 188 13.25 25.47 -4.82
CA GLN A 188 12.15 25.42 -5.77
C GLN A 188 10.88 26.08 -5.21
N LYS A 189 10.61 25.98 -3.90
CA LYS A 189 9.55 26.75 -3.23
C LYS A 189 9.85 28.26 -3.21
N ILE A 190 11.11 28.64 -2.99
CA ILE A 190 11.53 30.06 -3.05
C ILE A 190 11.37 30.60 -4.47
N LEU A 191 11.78 29.83 -5.48
CA LEU A 191 11.63 30.21 -6.90
C LEU A 191 10.15 30.34 -7.31
N GLU A 192 9.28 29.44 -6.85
CA GLU A 192 7.84 29.50 -7.11
C GLU A 192 7.18 30.73 -6.45
N GLU A 193 7.61 31.12 -5.23
CA GLU A 193 7.14 32.37 -4.59
C GLU A 193 7.65 33.63 -5.28
N GLU A 194 8.91 33.66 -5.70
CA GLU A 194 9.53 34.76 -6.45
C GLU A 194 8.83 34.95 -7.81
N VAL A 195 8.58 33.88 -8.55
CA VAL A 195 7.84 33.90 -9.83
C VAL A 195 6.40 34.37 -9.64
N LYS A 196 5.76 34.02 -8.52
CA LYS A 196 4.40 34.48 -8.19
C LYS A 196 4.35 35.96 -7.83
N LYS A 197 5.37 36.49 -7.13
CA LYS A 197 5.53 37.93 -6.86
C LYS A 197 5.79 38.73 -8.14
N ALA A 198 6.64 38.22 -9.04
CA ALA A 198 6.93 38.88 -10.31
C ALA A 198 5.69 39.02 -11.23
N ARG A 199 4.80 38.02 -11.22
CA ARG A 199 3.52 38.06 -11.97
C ARG A 199 2.49 39.05 -11.40
N LEU A 200 2.61 39.44 -10.14
CA LEU A 200 1.71 40.42 -9.50
C LEU A 200 2.15 41.87 -9.75
N LEU A 201 3.37 42.08 -10.23
CA LEU A 201 3.98 43.40 -10.46
C LEU A 201 4.03 43.81 -11.94
N SER A 202 3.55 42.98 -12.88
CA SER A 202 3.44 43.40 -14.28
C SER A 202 2.14 44.23 -14.48
N PRO A 203 2.21 45.48 -14.98
CA PRO A 203 1.02 46.22 -15.37
C PRO A 203 0.32 45.45 -16.50
N LYS A 204 -1.02 45.41 -16.46
CA LYS A 204 -1.85 44.80 -17.51
C LYS A 204 -1.63 45.47 -18.87
#